data_AF-A0A0M0BQB7-F1
#
_entry.id   AF-A0A0M0BQB7-F1
#
_cell.length_a   1.000
_cell.length_b   1.000
_cell.length_c   1.000
_cell.angle_alpha   90.00
_cell.angle_beta   90.00
_cell.angle_gamma   90.00
#
_symmetry.space_group_name_H-M   'P 1'
#
loop_
_entity.id
_entity.type
_entity.pdbx_description
1 polymer ?
#
loop_
_entity_poly.entity_id
_entity_poly.type
_entity_poly.pdbx_seq_one_letter_code
_entity_poly.pdbx_strand_id
1 'polypeptide(L)'
;WTITILTLLSPELFSFLSYAPWIIFINAFNLMAGNLIHISLYVRTVLVEKRFSLLPVALTMPLYWVLASIGAWKGIIQLITRPHYWEKTMHGISVIHDLATL
;
A
#
# COMPACT_ATOMS: atom_id res chain seq x y z
N TRP A 1 5.39 -1.79 -5.35
CA TRP A 1 6.04 -0.51 -5.69
C TRP A 1 7.54 -0.61 -5.88
N THR A 2 8.31 -1.30 -5.02
CA THR A 2 9.78 -1.41 -5.13
C THR A 2 10.28 -1.86 -6.50
N ILE A 3 9.78 -3.00 -7.02
CA ILE A 3 10.19 -3.51 -8.34
C ILE A 3 9.86 -2.49 -9.43
N THR A 4 8.63 -1.97 -9.46
CA THR A 4 8.20 -0.94 -10.43
C THR A 4 9.12 0.28 -10.42
N ILE A 5 9.46 0.81 -9.25
CA ILE A 5 10.35 1.97 -9.12
C ILE A 5 11.76 1.64 -9.63
N LEU A 6 12.32 0.51 -9.21
CA LEU A 6 13.67 0.11 -9.63
C LEU A 6 13.73 -0.17 -11.14
N THR A 7 12.69 -0.75 -11.73
CA THR A 7 12.59 -0.93 -13.19
C THR A 7 12.56 0.40 -13.94
N LEU A 8 11.91 1.44 -13.38
CA LEU A 8 11.88 2.78 -13.99
C LEU A 8 13.21 3.53 -13.85
N LEU A 9 13.90 3.38 -12.72
CA LEU A 9 15.19 4.04 -12.46
C LEU A 9 16.36 3.33 -13.15
N SER A 10 16.30 2.02 -13.32
CA SER A 10 17.35 1.21 -13.91
C SER A 10 16.74 0.07 -14.74
N PRO A 11 16.30 0.37 -15.98
CA PRO A 11 15.64 -0.61 -16.85
C PRO A 11 16.47 -1.87 -17.11
N GLU A 12 17.81 -1.73 -17.14
CA GLU A 12 18.72 -2.84 -17.39
C GLU A 12 18.68 -3.92 -16.29
N LEU A 13 18.48 -3.52 -15.03
CA LEU A 13 18.46 -4.41 -13.86
C LEU A 13 17.35 -5.47 -13.96
N PHE A 14 16.24 -5.12 -14.62
CA PHE A 14 15.08 -5.97 -14.80
C PHE A 14 14.68 -6.14 -16.26
N SER A 15 15.67 -6.06 -17.17
CA SER A 15 15.46 -6.24 -18.61
C SER A 15 14.78 -7.57 -18.95
N PHE A 16 15.07 -8.62 -18.17
CA PHE A 16 14.41 -9.93 -18.28
C PHE A 16 12.90 -9.91 -17.98
N LEU A 17 12.38 -8.93 -17.23
CA LEU A 17 10.94 -8.77 -17.01
C LEU A 17 10.22 -8.10 -18.19
N SER A 18 10.98 -7.50 -19.12
CA SER A 18 10.48 -6.67 -20.22
C SER A 18 10.86 -7.23 -21.60
N TYR A 19 11.23 -8.51 -21.68
CA TYR A 19 11.79 -9.12 -22.90
C TYR A 19 10.82 -9.15 -24.08
N ALA A 20 9.50 -9.16 -23.84
CA ALA A 20 8.47 -9.17 -24.87
C ALA A 20 7.61 -7.89 -24.81
N PRO A 21 7.36 -7.20 -25.95
CA PRO A 21 6.55 -5.98 -25.98
C PRO A 21 5.14 -6.15 -25.39
N TRP A 22 4.51 -7.32 -25.58
CA TRP A 22 3.17 -7.61 -25.05
C TRP A 22 3.13 -7.65 -23.52
N ILE A 23 4.22 -8.06 -22.86
CA ILE A 23 4.31 -8.08 -21.40
C ILE A 23 4.35 -6.65 -20.86
N ILE A 24 5.05 -5.75 -21.55
CA ILE A 24 5.06 -4.32 -21.19
C ILE A 24 3.64 -3.75 -21.28
N PHE A 25 2.91 -4.08 -22.33
CA PHE A 25 1.51 -3.64 -22.48
C PHE A 25 0.62 -4.16 -21.35
N ILE A 26 0.70 -5.46 -21.02
CA ILE A 26 -0.07 -6.07 -19.92
C ILE A 26 0.31 -5.43 -18.57
N ASN A 27 1.60 -5.21 -18.33
CA ASN A 27 2.08 -4.58 -17.10
C ASN A 27 1.58 -3.14 -16.98
N ALA A 28 1.64 -2.36 -18.06
CA ALA A 28 1.12 -0.99 -18.10
C ALA A 28 -0.40 -0.97 -17.89
N PHE A 29 -1.14 -1.86 -18.55
CA PHE A 29 -2.58 -2.00 -18.36
C PHE A 29 -2.92 -2.34 -16.92
N ASN A 30 -2.27 -3.34 -16.31
CA ASN A 30 -2.50 -3.70 -14.91
C ASN A 30 -2.15 -2.56 -13.96
N LEU A 31 -1.05 -1.87 -14.21
CA LEU A 31 -0.63 -0.72 -13.41
C LEU A 31 -1.65 0.42 -13.51
N MET A 32 -2.22 0.69 -14.69
CA MET A 32 -3.19 1.77 -14.84
C MET A 32 -4.59 1.34 -14.38
N ALA A 33 -5.15 0.30 -15.00
CA ALA A 33 -6.52 -0.15 -14.77
C ALA A 33 -6.72 -0.62 -13.32
N GLY A 34 -5.80 -1.43 -12.78
CA GLY A 34 -5.92 -1.95 -11.42
C GLY A 34 -5.91 -0.84 -10.37
N ASN A 35 -4.99 0.13 -10.49
CA ASN A 35 -4.90 1.24 -9.55
C ASN A 35 -6.08 2.20 -9.69
N LEU A 36 -6.57 2.46 -10.90
CA LEU A 36 -7.77 3.27 -11.12
C LEU A 36 -9.03 2.61 -10.53
N ILE A 37 -9.21 1.30 -10.72
CA ILE A 37 -10.30 0.54 -10.10
C ILE A 37 -10.21 0.70 -8.58
N HIS A 38 -9.03 0.54 -7.98
CA HIS A 38 -8.86 0.70 -6.54
C HIS A 38 -9.26 2.10 -6.07
N ILE A 39 -8.78 3.17 -6.72
CA ILE A 39 -9.15 4.56 -6.38
C ILE A 39 -10.68 4.75 -6.51
N SER A 40 -11.28 4.24 -7.57
CA SER A 40 -12.73 4.36 -7.79
C SER A 40 -13.55 3.68 -6.69
N LEU A 41 -13.07 2.57 -6.13
CA LEU A 41 -13.74 1.91 -5.00
C LEU A 41 -13.74 2.81 -3.76
N TYR A 42 -12.62 3.48 -3.45
CA TYR A 42 -12.54 4.44 -2.35
C TYR A 42 -13.37 5.71 -2.60
N VAL A 43 -13.40 6.21 -3.84
CA VAL A 43 -14.27 7.35 -4.20
C VAL A 43 -15.73 6.94 -4.05
N ARG A 44 -16.11 5.73 -4.49
CA ARG A 44 -17.47 5.22 -4.39
C ARG A 44 -17.95 5.12 -2.94
N THR A 45 -17.11 4.68 -2.00
CA THR A 45 -17.50 4.64 -0.58
C THR A 45 -17.80 6.04 -0.05
N VAL A 46 -16.96 7.03 -0.37
CA VAL A 46 -17.19 8.45 -0.01
C VAL A 46 -18.51 8.98 -0.58
N LEU A 47 -18.81 8.67 -1.85
CA LEU A 47 -20.04 9.11 -2.51
C LEU A 47 -21.29 8.48 -1.91
N VAL A 48 -21.26 7.17 -1.64
CA VAL A 48 -22.39 6.44 -1.04
C VAL A 48 -22.66 6.91 0.39
N GLU A 49 -21.60 7.16 1.16
CA GLU A 49 -21.71 7.67 2.54
C GLU A 49 -22.00 9.18 2.61
N LYS A 50 -22.01 9.88 1.46
CA LYS A 50 -22.21 11.34 1.35
C LYS A 50 -21.18 12.16 2.16
N ARG A 51 -19.97 11.64 2.35
CA ARG A 51 -18.89 12.27 3.14
C ARG A 51 -17.90 13.01 2.25
N PHE A 52 -18.37 13.98 1.46
CA PHE A 52 -17.56 14.64 0.42
C PHE A 52 -16.28 15.32 0.92
N SER A 53 -16.19 15.69 2.19
CA SER A 53 -14.96 16.20 2.81
C SER A 53 -13.79 15.20 2.77
N LEU A 54 -14.09 13.90 2.66
CA LEU A 54 -13.09 12.83 2.58
C LEU A 54 -12.64 12.53 1.14
N LEU A 55 -13.23 13.18 0.14
CA LEU A 55 -12.89 12.93 -1.26
C LEU A 55 -11.40 13.18 -1.57
N PRO A 56 -10.76 14.27 -1.09
CA PRO A 56 -9.32 14.45 -1.28
C PRO A 56 -8.51 13.33 -0.63
N VAL A 57 -8.94 12.86 0.55
CA VAL A 57 -8.27 11.76 1.28
C VAL A 57 -8.37 10.46 0.49
N ALA A 58 -9.53 10.15 -0.09
CA ALA A 58 -9.72 8.98 -0.95
C ALA A 58 -8.84 9.01 -2.22
N LEU A 59 -8.49 10.20 -2.73
CA LEU A 59 -7.55 10.33 -3.86
C LEU A 59 -6.09 10.18 -3.44
N THR A 60 -5.75 10.36 -2.16
CA THR A 60 -4.39 10.15 -1.64
C THR A 60 -4.01 8.68 -1.43
N MET A 61 -4.90 7.74 -1.78
CA MET A 61 -4.66 6.29 -1.64
C MET A 61 -3.36 5.77 -2.27
N PRO A 62 -2.88 6.29 -3.41
CA PRO A 62 -1.56 5.91 -3.93
C PRO A 62 -0.41 6.13 -2.95
N LEU A 63 -0.46 7.21 -2.16
CA LEU A 63 0.53 7.46 -1.11
C LEU A 63 0.40 6.45 0.02
N TYR A 64 -0.83 6.10 0.39
CA TYR A 64 -1.09 5.07 1.40
C TYR A 64 -0.53 3.70 1.00
N TRP A 65 -0.59 3.31 -0.29
CA TRP A 65 -0.01 2.04 -0.76
C TRP A 65 1.52 2.00 -0.64
N VAL A 66 2.19 3.14 -0.76
CA VAL A 66 3.63 3.24 -0.49
C VAL A 66 3.90 3.00 0.99
N LEU A 67 3.14 3.65 1.89
CA LEU A 67 3.25 3.41 3.34
C LEU A 67 2.99 1.94 3.70
N ALA A 68 1.97 1.33 3.11
CA ALA A 68 1.67 -0.08 3.28
C ALA A 68 2.84 -0.98 2.81
N SER A 69 3.51 -0.61 1.72
CA SER A 69 4.69 -1.33 1.23
C SER A 69 5.88 -1.23 2.19
N ILE A 70 6.09 -0.06 2.81
CA ILE A 70 7.10 0.12 3.86
C ILE A 70 6.78 -0.79 5.06
N GLY A 71 5.52 -0.83 5.48
CA GLY A 71 5.05 -1.71 6.54
C GLY A 71 5.29 -3.20 6.22
N ALA A 72 5.05 -3.61 4.97
CA ALA A 72 5.32 -4.98 4.51
C ALA A 72 6.82 -5.33 4.59
N TRP A 73 7.70 -4.43 4.15
CA TRP A 73 9.15 -4.63 4.28
C TRP A 73 9.58 -4.73 5.74
N LYS A 74 9.04 -3.87 6.61
CA LYS A 74 9.27 -3.95 8.05
C LYS A 74 8.82 -5.30 8.62
N GLY A 75 7.64 -5.76 8.22
CA GLY A 75 7.10 -7.07 8.59
C GLY A 75 7.99 -8.24 8.17
N ILE A 76 8.55 -8.21 6.96
CA ILE A 76 9.50 -9.25 6.49
C ILE A 76 10.76 -9.28 7.36
N ILE A 77 11.34 -8.11 7.66
CA ILE A 77 12.52 -8.02 8.52
C ILE A 77 12.21 -8.53 9.93
N GLN A 78 11.05 -8.16 10.47
CA GLN A 78 10.57 -8.60 11.77
C GLN A 78 10.31 -10.11 11.82
N LEU A 79 9.80 -10.70 10.73
CA LEU A 79 9.56 -12.14 10.65
C LEU A 79 10.87 -12.94 10.80
N ILE A 80 11.97 -12.43 10.25
CA ILE A 80 13.29 -13.09 10.34
C ILE A 80 13.97 -12.82 11.69
N THR A 81 13.92 -11.58 12.16
CA THR A 81 14.67 -11.15 13.36
C THR A 81 13.93 -11.43 14.66
N ARG A 82 12.60 -11.38 14.65
CA ARG A 82 11.71 -11.55 15.81
C ARG A 82 10.38 -12.18 15.36
N PRO A 83 10.36 -13.48 14.98
CA PRO A 83 9.24 -14.13 14.31
C PRO A 83 7.89 -14.08 15.05
N HIS A 84 7.92 -13.97 16.37
CA HIS A 84 6.73 -13.95 17.23
C HIS A 84 6.43 -12.54 17.77
N TYR A 85 7.18 -11.53 17.33
CA TYR A 85 6.93 -10.15 17.71
C TYR A 85 5.82 -9.60 16.82
N TRP A 86 4.83 -8.97 17.43
CA TRP A 86 3.76 -8.27 16.73
C TRP A 86 3.65 -6.87 17.31
N GLU A 87 3.88 -5.86 16.49
CA GLU A 87 3.73 -4.47 16.89
C GLU A 87 2.24 -4.13 16.92
N LYS A 88 1.65 -4.15 18.11
CA LYS A 88 0.28 -3.70 18.31
C LYS A 88 0.27 -2.17 18.22
N THR A 89 -0.65 -1.62 17.44
CA THR A 89 -0.97 -0.19 17.55
C THR A 89 -1.70 0.05 18.87
N MET A 90 -1.40 1.17 19.53
CA MET A 90 -2.10 1.56 20.74
C MET A 90 -3.55 1.88 20.37
N HIS A 91 -4.47 1.05 20.84
CA HIS A 91 -5.91 1.28 20.67
C HIS A 91 -6.45 2.10 21.84
N GLY A 92 -7.57 2.80 21.65
CA GLY A 92 -8.15 3.63 22.72
C GLY A 92 -8.46 2.86 24.01
N ILE A 93 -8.76 1.57 23.90
CA ILE A 93 -9.11 0.71 25.05
C ILE A 93 -7.88 0.27 25.84
N SER A 94 -6.72 0.05 25.18
CA SER A 94 -5.50 -0.36 25.89
C SER A 94 -4.96 0.76 26.77
N VAL A 95 -5.12 2.03 26.37
CA VAL A 95 -4.71 3.19 27.18
C VAL A 95 -5.50 3.29 28.49
N ILE A 96 -6.80 3.00 28.47
CA ILE A 96 -7.67 3.08 29.65
C ILE A 96 -7.32 1.98 30.67
N HIS A 97 -6.96 0.78 30.21
CA HIS A 97 -6.54 -0.31 31.08
C HIS A 97 -5.21 -0.02 31.80
N ASP A 98 -4.23 0.52 31.08
CA ASP A 98 -2.92 0.86 31.66
C ASP A 98 -3.02 2.02 32.69
N LEU A 99 -3.97 2.95 32.51
CA LEU A 99 -4.22 4.04 33.47
C LEU A 99 -4.98 3.58 34.72
N ALA A 100 -5.77 2.51 34.63
CA ALA A 100 -6.57 1.99 35.76
C ALA A 100 -5.78 1.03 36.68
N THR A 101 -4.57 0.64 36.27
CA THR A 101 -3.68 -0.27 37.01
C THR A 101 -2.50 0.44 37.68
N LEU A 102 -2.43 1.77 37.58
CA LEU A 102 -1.57 2.69 38.33
C LEU A 102 -2.32 3.28 39.54
#